data_AF-A0A3P7IFD5-F1
#
_entry.id   AF-A0A3P7IFD5-F1
#
_cell.length_a   1.000
_cell.length_b   1.000
_cell.length_c   1.000
_cell.angle_alpha   90.00
_cell.angle_beta   90.00
_cell.angle_gamma   90.00
#
_symmetry.space_group_name_H-M   'P 1'
#
loop_
_entity.id
_entity.type
_entity.pdbx_description
1 polymer ?
#
loop_
_entity_poly.entity_id
_entity_poly.type
_entity_poly.pdbx_seq_one_letter_code
_entity_poly.pdbx_strand_id
1 'polypeptide(L)'
;MSLKLSDLLPAPSSITDEYSQVRRDPWFRGREDALPSTAIVVKEPPPYGKRQGFKPRTPEDYGDGGAFPEIHFAQFPLGMGMGERKGKSEGQIALQYDADGKLRHDAIARIGHDKNKIVYTKLSDMRAKVWDEEDEDIQRPDEETIAEQTEKTRLALEKITESKVGNFKCIIASLLFQISNECA
;
A
#
# COMPACT_ATOMS: atom_id res chain seq x y z
N MET A 1 -23.49 54.18 28.81
CA MET A 1 -24.35 53.28 28.02
C MET A 1 -23.48 52.13 27.54
N SER A 2 -23.49 50.98 28.21
CA SER A 2 -22.70 49.81 27.80
C SER A 2 -23.50 49.00 26.80
N LEU A 3 -23.01 48.90 25.56
CA LEU A 3 -23.61 48.01 24.55
C LEU A 3 -23.27 46.56 24.88
N LYS A 4 -24.26 45.66 24.81
CA LYS A 4 -24.09 44.23 25.08
C LYS A 4 -23.65 43.55 23.78
N LEU A 5 -22.64 42.69 23.84
CA LEU A 5 -22.11 41.95 22.68
C LEU A 5 -23.17 41.08 21.97
N SER A 6 -24.20 40.66 22.70
CA SER A 6 -25.34 39.92 22.16
C SER A 6 -26.16 40.70 21.13
N ASP A 7 -26.11 42.04 21.15
CA ASP A 7 -26.87 42.89 20.23
C ASP A 7 -26.04 43.28 18.99
N LEU A 8 -24.72 43.06 19.03
CA LEU A 8 -23.79 43.34 17.92
C LEU A 8 -23.57 42.14 17.00
N LEU A 9 -23.95 40.94 17.43
CA LEU A 9 -23.77 39.72 16.66
C LEU A 9 -25.10 39.27 16.06
N PRO A 10 -25.09 38.77 14.81
CA PRO A 10 -26.29 38.18 14.23
C PRO A 10 -26.76 36.99 15.08
N ALA A 11 -28.08 36.80 15.14
CA ALA A 11 -28.67 35.70 15.90
C ALA A 11 -28.01 34.37 15.50
N PRO A 12 -27.60 33.53 16.48
CA PRO A 12 -26.92 32.28 16.18
C PRO A 12 -27.83 31.39 15.33
N SER A 13 -27.43 31.14 14.09
CA SER A 13 -28.10 30.15 13.25
C SER A 13 -27.79 28.77 13.81
N SER A 14 -28.75 28.17 14.49
CA SER A 14 -28.70 26.72 14.71
C SER A 14 -28.66 26.05 13.33
N ILE A 15 -27.72 25.11 13.16
CA ILE A 15 -27.66 24.25 11.99
C ILE A 15 -29.08 23.75 11.65
N THR A 16 -29.53 23.98 10.43
CA THR A 16 -30.84 23.55 9.96
C THR A 16 -30.91 22.03 9.97
N ASP A 17 -32.10 21.48 10.20
CA ASP A 17 -32.33 20.04 10.28
C ASP A 17 -31.93 19.28 8.98
N GLU A 18 -31.78 20.00 7.86
CA GLU A 18 -31.27 19.46 6.60
C GLU A 18 -29.78 19.05 6.69
N TYR A 19 -28.96 19.79 7.45
CA TYR A 19 -27.55 19.43 7.69
C TYR A 19 -27.39 18.35 8.77
N SER A 20 -28.40 18.16 9.62
CA SER A 20 -28.41 17.13 10.67
C SER A 20 -28.68 15.73 10.09
N GLN A 21 -29.45 15.63 9.00
CA GLN A 21 -29.74 14.38 8.29
C GLN A 21 -28.49 13.71 7.72
N VAL A 22 -27.58 14.49 7.11
CA VAL A 22 -26.30 13.99 6.58
C VAL A 22 -25.40 13.42 7.70
N ARG A 23 -25.49 13.96 8.92
CA ARG A 23 -24.80 13.40 10.10
C ARG A 23 -25.50 12.19 10.72
N ARG A 24 -26.77 11.96 10.38
CA ARG A 24 -27.56 10.81 10.83
C ARG A 24 -27.65 9.71 9.78
N ASP A 25 -26.97 9.85 8.65
CA ASP A 25 -26.91 8.82 7.63
C ASP A 25 -26.20 7.56 8.17
N PRO A 26 -26.86 6.38 8.13
CA PRO A 26 -26.26 5.12 8.57
C PRO A 26 -24.99 4.74 7.81
N TRP A 27 -24.78 5.32 6.63
CA TRP A 27 -23.57 5.15 5.82
C TRP A 27 -22.35 5.90 6.38
N PHE A 28 -22.57 7.05 7.04
CA PHE A 28 -21.50 7.89 7.63
C PHE A 28 -21.35 7.71 9.13
N ARG A 29 -22.28 7.01 9.78
CA ARG A 29 -22.07 6.49 11.14
C ARG A 29 -21.02 5.38 11.07
N GLY A 30 -19.83 5.68 11.59
CA GLY A 30 -18.85 4.67 11.92
C GLY A 30 -19.48 3.61 12.83
N ARG A 31 -18.96 2.39 12.71
CA ARG A 31 -19.43 1.18 13.41
C ARG A 31 -19.36 1.30 14.94
N GLU A 32 -18.88 2.41 15.48
CA GLU A 32 -18.85 2.74 16.90
C GLU A 32 -20.24 2.95 17.56
N ASP A 33 -21.22 3.56 16.89
CA ASP A 33 -22.47 3.99 17.55
C ASP A 33 -23.60 2.93 17.57
N ALA A 34 -23.45 1.84 16.81
CA ALA A 34 -24.49 0.83 16.60
C ALA A 34 -24.34 -0.42 17.47
N LEU A 35 -23.43 -0.41 18.45
CA LEU A 35 -23.28 -1.50 19.41
C LEU A 35 -24.02 -1.15 20.71
N PRO A 36 -25.02 -1.93 21.14
CA PRO A 36 -25.55 -1.79 22.49
C PRO A 36 -24.39 -2.00 23.47
N SER A 37 -24.28 -1.14 24.49
CA SER A 37 -23.38 -1.30 25.65
C SER A 37 -23.76 -2.54 26.47
N THR A 38 -23.65 -3.73 25.90
CA THR A 38 -23.50 -4.96 26.65
C THR A 38 -22.02 -5.03 26.96
N ALA A 39 -21.66 -4.87 28.24
CA ALA A 39 -20.30 -5.04 28.73
C ALA A 39 -19.63 -6.21 28.00
N ILE A 40 -18.60 -5.91 27.21
CA ILE A 40 -17.78 -6.92 26.55
C ILE A 40 -17.18 -7.73 27.69
N VAL A 41 -17.73 -8.93 27.93
CA VAL A 41 -17.10 -9.90 28.81
C VAL A 41 -15.83 -10.30 28.08
N VAL A 42 -14.72 -9.63 28.42
CA VAL A 42 -13.40 -10.00 27.94
C VAL A 42 -13.15 -11.38 28.50
N LYS A 43 -13.33 -12.39 27.65
CA LYS A 43 -12.99 -13.77 27.98
C LYS A 43 -11.47 -13.88 27.90
N GLU A 44 -10.81 -13.49 28.99
CA GLU A 44 -9.38 -13.69 29.10
C GLU A 44 -9.10 -15.19 29.20
N PRO A 45 -8.23 -15.73 28.34
CA PRO A 45 -8.00 -17.16 28.34
C PRO A 45 -7.08 -17.52 29.54
N PRO A 46 -7.24 -18.70 30.17
CA PRO A 46 -6.53 -19.06 31.40
C PRO A 46 -5.00 -18.92 31.28
N PRO A 47 -4.24 -18.62 32.35
CA PRO A 47 -2.79 -18.42 32.24
C PRO A 47 -2.05 -19.68 31.75
N TYR A 48 -0.84 -19.49 31.19
CA TYR A 48 -0.02 -20.56 30.64
C TYR A 48 0.20 -21.70 31.65
N GLY A 49 0.12 -22.95 31.20
CA GLY A 49 0.24 -24.15 32.05
C GLY A 49 -1.05 -24.55 32.78
N LYS A 50 -2.11 -23.73 32.78
CA LYS A 50 -3.43 -24.08 33.33
C LYS A 50 -4.51 -24.25 32.25
N ARG A 51 -4.12 -24.37 30.97
CA ARG A 51 -5.05 -24.46 29.83
C ARG A 51 -5.51 -25.89 29.51
N GLN A 52 -5.30 -26.85 30.41
CA GLN A 52 -5.77 -28.23 30.20
C GLN A 52 -7.29 -28.27 30.09
N GLY A 53 -7.80 -28.72 28.93
CA GLY A 53 -9.23 -28.77 28.64
C GLY A 53 -9.84 -27.47 28.12
N PHE A 54 -9.09 -26.37 28.07
CA PHE A 54 -9.53 -25.13 27.43
C PHE A 54 -9.48 -25.31 25.90
N LYS A 55 -10.60 -25.04 25.22
CA LYS A 55 -10.71 -25.22 23.76
C LYS A 55 -11.38 -23.98 23.15
N PRO A 56 -10.59 -22.99 22.70
CA PRO A 56 -11.14 -21.78 22.12
C PRO A 56 -11.79 -22.09 20.76
N ARG A 57 -13.07 -21.72 20.60
CA ARG A 57 -13.85 -21.96 19.36
C ARG A 57 -14.19 -20.65 18.65
N THR A 58 -14.46 -19.59 19.41
CA THR A 58 -14.71 -18.26 18.84
C THR A 58 -13.43 -17.42 18.87
N PRO A 59 -13.27 -16.44 17.97
CA PRO A 59 -12.12 -15.52 18.00
C PRO A 59 -12.05 -14.72 19.32
N GLU A 60 -13.19 -14.49 19.97
CA GLU A 60 -13.29 -13.82 21.26
C GLU A 60 -12.70 -14.65 22.42
N ASP A 61 -12.70 -15.97 22.33
CA ASP A 61 -12.14 -16.85 23.36
C ASP A 61 -10.60 -16.76 23.44
N TYR A 62 -9.93 -16.12 22.47
CA TYR A 62 -8.48 -15.89 22.49
C TYR A 62 -8.09 -14.60 23.22
N GLY A 63 -9.05 -13.70 23.51
CA GLY A 63 -8.82 -12.49 24.30
C GLY A 63 -7.66 -11.61 23.78
N ASP A 64 -7.57 -11.42 22.47
CA ASP A 64 -6.47 -10.69 21.77
C ASP A 64 -5.11 -11.41 21.76
N GLY A 65 -5.07 -12.66 22.23
CA GLY A 65 -3.89 -13.52 22.20
C GLY A 65 -3.70 -14.31 20.89
N GLY A 66 -2.54 -14.96 20.78
CA GLY A 66 -2.22 -15.90 19.70
C GLY A 66 -2.77 -17.31 19.94
N ALA A 67 -2.52 -18.21 18.98
CA ALA A 67 -2.84 -19.62 19.14
C ALA A 67 -1.97 -20.29 20.22
N PHE A 68 -2.56 -21.20 20.99
CA PHE A 68 -1.89 -21.91 22.09
C PHE A 68 -1.28 -23.23 21.60
N PRO A 69 0.05 -23.37 21.51
CA PRO A 69 0.67 -24.60 20.99
C PRO A 69 0.46 -25.82 21.91
N GLU A 70 0.13 -25.60 23.19
CA GLU A 70 -0.12 -26.66 24.18
C GLU A 70 -1.44 -27.41 23.97
N ILE A 71 -2.38 -26.83 23.21
CA ILE A 71 -3.66 -27.45 22.88
C ILE A 71 -3.54 -28.06 21.48
N HIS A 72 -3.53 -29.39 21.39
CA HIS A 72 -3.53 -30.14 20.13
C HIS A 72 -4.89 -30.07 19.40
N PHE A 73 -5.26 -28.87 18.99
CA PHE A 73 -6.48 -28.54 18.27
C PHE A 73 -6.18 -27.43 17.26
N ALA A 74 -6.83 -27.46 16.10
CA ALA A 74 -6.67 -26.42 15.08
C ALA A 74 -7.29 -25.11 15.57
N GLN A 75 -6.45 -24.10 15.80
CA GLN A 75 -6.82 -22.82 16.38
C GLN A 75 -6.66 -21.71 15.35
N PHE A 76 -7.66 -20.83 15.28
CA PHE A 76 -7.74 -19.77 14.27
C PHE A 76 -8.18 -18.44 14.92
N PRO A 77 -7.30 -17.76 15.68
CA PRO A 77 -7.66 -16.60 16.51
C PRO A 77 -8.34 -15.44 15.74
N LEU A 78 -7.93 -15.19 14.49
CA LEU A 78 -8.60 -14.22 13.60
C LEU A 78 -9.05 -14.87 12.28
N GLY A 79 -9.33 -16.18 12.31
CA GLY A 79 -9.56 -16.93 11.08
C GLY A 79 -8.32 -17.09 10.18
N MET A 80 -7.15 -16.63 10.63
CA MET A 80 -5.87 -16.84 9.96
C MET A 80 -5.58 -18.32 9.82
N GLY A 81 -5.14 -18.79 8.65
CA GLY A 81 -4.82 -20.20 8.42
C GLY A 81 -6.05 -21.12 8.25
N MET A 82 -7.26 -20.59 8.43
CA MET A 82 -8.46 -21.22 7.91
C MET A 82 -8.36 -21.06 6.39
N GLY A 83 -8.09 -22.14 5.66
CA GLY A 83 -8.01 -22.11 4.20
C GLY A 83 -9.19 -21.32 3.63
N GLU A 84 -8.91 -20.47 2.64
CA GLU A 84 -9.80 -19.43 2.13
C GLU A 84 -11.26 -19.89 2.16
N ARG A 85 -12.09 -19.25 2.99
CA ARG A 85 -13.51 -19.58 3.10
C ARG A 85 -14.12 -19.49 1.70
N LYS A 86 -14.41 -20.65 1.10
CA LYS A 86 -15.17 -20.89 -0.14
C LYS A 86 -15.49 -19.62 -0.94
N GLY A 87 -14.59 -19.23 -1.84
CA GLY A 87 -14.84 -18.16 -2.80
C GLY A 87 -13.60 -17.40 -3.18
N LYS A 88 -12.72 -18.06 -3.95
CA LYS A 88 -11.65 -17.48 -4.78
C LYS A 88 -11.83 -15.99 -5.05
N SER A 89 -11.00 -15.14 -4.44
CA SER A 89 -10.88 -13.74 -4.82
C SER A 89 -9.80 -13.58 -5.89
N GLU A 90 -10.05 -14.08 -7.10
CA GLU A 90 -9.09 -14.05 -8.24
C GLU A 90 -8.78 -12.62 -8.76
N GLY A 91 -9.21 -11.57 -8.07
CA GLY A 91 -8.95 -10.17 -8.44
C GLY A 91 -8.74 -9.24 -7.25
N GLN A 92 -8.39 -9.75 -6.06
CA GLN A 92 -8.16 -8.91 -4.88
C GLN A 92 -6.68 -8.88 -4.50
N ILE A 93 -6.18 -7.68 -4.24
CA ILE A 93 -4.83 -7.47 -3.72
C ILE A 93 -4.90 -7.48 -2.19
N ALA A 94 -3.94 -8.16 -1.56
CA ALA A 94 -3.83 -8.18 -0.11
C ALA A 94 -3.68 -6.75 0.44
N LEU A 95 -4.40 -6.44 1.51
CA LEU A 95 -4.28 -5.17 2.22
C LEU A 95 -2.90 -5.08 2.86
N GLN A 96 -2.08 -4.13 2.39
CA GLN A 96 -0.74 -3.89 2.88
C GLN A 96 -0.74 -2.68 3.80
N TYR A 97 0.02 -2.76 4.89
CA TYR A 97 0.21 -1.65 5.82
C TYR A 97 1.66 -1.15 5.73
N ASP A 98 1.83 0.15 5.97
CA ASP A 98 3.14 0.80 6.10
C ASP A 98 3.68 0.64 7.53
N ALA A 99 4.95 1.00 7.76
CA ALA A 99 5.56 0.97 9.10
C ALA A 99 4.78 1.82 10.13
N ASP A 100 4.11 2.88 9.66
CA ASP A 100 3.26 3.76 10.46
C ASP A 100 1.86 3.18 10.74
N GLY A 101 1.56 1.95 10.28
CA GLY A 101 0.24 1.35 10.38
C GLY A 101 -0.82 1.95 9.45
N LYS A 102 -0.41 2.82 8.51
CA LYS A 102 -1.31 3.37 7.47
C LYS A 102 -1.52 2.34 6.38
N LEU A 103 -2.75 2.26 5.85
CA LEU A 103 -3.06 1.38 4.74
C LEU A 103 -2.41 1.88 3.46
N ARG A 104 -1.64 1.02 2.78
CA ARG A 104 -0.96 1.32 1.52
C ARG A 104 -1.94 1.20 0.35
N HIS A 105 -2.61 2.30 0.03
CA HIS A 105 -3.42 2.42 -1.19
C HIS A 105 -2.55 2.44 -2.46
N ASP A 106 -1.26 2.77 -2.32
CA ASP A 106 -0.27 2.82 -3.40
C ASP A 106 -0.12 1.50 -4.16
N ALA A 107 -0.44 0.38 -3.50
CA ALA A 107 -0.40 -0.95 -4.12
C ALA A 107 -1.29 -1.04 -5.37
N ILE A 108 -2.39 -0.28 -5.41
CA ILE A 108 -3.30 -0.22 -6.56
C ILE A 108 -2.65 0.54 -7.72
N ALA A 109 -2.02 1.69 -7.43
CA ALA A 109 -1.35 2.49 -8.44
C ALA A 109 -0.08 1.81 -9.00
N ARG A 110 0.51 0.89 -8.23
CA ARG A 110 1.70 0.11 -8.65
C ARG A 110 1.36 -1.15 -9.44
N ILE A 111 0.08 -1.50 -9.61
CA ILE A 111 -0.31 -2.65 -10.45
C ILE A 111 0.21 -2.43 -11.87
N GLY A 112 1.02 -3.37 -12.38
CA GLY A 112 1.61 -3.28 -13.72
C GLY A 112 2.87 -2.42 -13.81
N HIS A 113 3.42 -1.96 -12.68
CA HIS A 113 4.71 -1.27 -12.63
C HIS A 113 5.76 -2.12 -11.92
N ASP A 114 7.02 -1.94 -12.30
CA ASP A 114 8.14 -2.53 -11.58
C ASP A 114 8.20 -1.99 -10.16
N LYS A 115 8.67 -2.83 -9.22
CA LYS A 115 8.81 -2.47 -7.81
C LYS A 115 9.70 -1.23 -7.61
N ASN A 116 10.66 -1.04 -8.53
CA ASN A 116 11.65 0.04 -8.50
C ASN A 116 11.15 1.34 -9.15
N LYS A 117 10.00 1.33 -9.82
CA LYS A 117 9.44 2.55 -10.39
C LYS A 117 8.87 3.41 -9.25
N ILE A 118 9.31 4.66 -9.19
CA ILE A 118 8.81 5.63 -8.23
C ILE A 118 7.47 6.15 -8.74
N VAL A 119 6.42 5.98 -7.94
CA VAL A 119 5.06 6.47 -8.21
C VAL A 119 4.64 7.30 -7.01
N TYR A 120 4.31 8.56 -7.26
CA TYR A 120 3.81 9.49 -6.25
C TYR A 120 2.30 9.39 -6.18
N THR A 121 1.77 9.13 -4.99
CA THR A 121 0.35 8.86 -4.75
C THR A 121 -0.16 9.56 -3.50
N LYS A 122 0.76 9.91 -2.58
CA LYS A 122 0.39 10.46 -1.28
C LYS A 122 0.20 11.97 -1.41
N LEU A 123 -0.73 12.53 -0.64
CA LEU A 123 -0.89 13.99 -0.55
C LEU A 123 0.40 14.68 -0.08
N SER A 124 1.20 13.99 0.73
CA SER A 124 2.52 14.46 1.15
C SER A 124 3.46 14.72 -0.03
N ASP A 125 3.33 13.97 -1.12
CA ASP A 125 4.17 14.11 -2.30
C ASP A 125 3.80 15.35 -3.13
N MET A 126 2.56 15.85 -3.00
CA MET A 126 2.11 17.09 -3.65
C MET A 126 2.50 18.35 -2.89
N ARG A 127 2.94 18.23 -1.63
CA ARG A 127 3.35 19.39 -0.85
C ARG A 127 4.70 19.87 -1.35
N ALA A 128 4.81 21.17 -1.62
CA ALA A 128 6.08 21.78 -1.93
C ALA A 128 7.03 21.61 -0.74
N LYS A 129 8.17 20.96 -0.97
CA LYS A 129 9.25 20.95 0.00
C LYS A 129 9.97 22.30 -0.13
N VAL A 130 10.18 22.96 1.00
CA VAL A 130 11.01 24.17 1.07
C VAL A 130 12.44 23.67 1.06
N TRP A 131 13.24 24.18 0.13
CA TRP A 131 14.63 23.79 -0.07
C TRP A 131 15.49 25.02 0.20
N ASP A 132 16.60 24.83 0.90
CA ASP A 132 17.63 25.84 1.05
C ASP A 132 18.75 25.54 0.04
N GLU A 133 19.36 26.58 -0.56
CA GLU A 133 20.36 26.42 -1.63
C GLU A 133 21.66 25.74 -1.15
N GLU A 134 21.84 25.59 0.17
CA GLU A 134 23.01 24.98 0.82
C GLU A 134 22.83 23.48 1.09
N ASP A 135 21.67 22.89 0.78
CA ASP A 135 21.39 21.47 1.04
C ASP A 135 22.24 20.55 0.13
N GLU A 136 23.00 19.64 0.76
CA GLU A 136 23.85 18.62 0.09
C GLU A 136 23.03 17.70 -0.84
N ASP A 137 21.74 17.53 -0.58
CA ASP A 137 20.80 16.69 -1.36
C ASP A 137 20.58 17.17 -2.81
N ILE A 138 20.75 18.48 -3.10
CA ILE A 138 20.52 19.07 -4.43
C ILE A 138 21.81 19.17 -5.24
N GLN A 139 22.96 19.02 -4.56
CA GLN A 139 24.25 19.16 -5.20
C GLN A 139 24.43 18.11 -6.29
N ARG A 140 25.10 18.53 -7.37
CA ARG A 140 25.42 17.63 -8.46
C ARG A 140 26.30 16.50 -7.90
N PRO A 141 26.03 15.23 -8.25
CA PRO A 141 26.88 14.12 -7.85
C PRO A 141 28.34 14.35 -8.26
N ASP A 142 29.28 13.74 -7.55
CA ASP A 142 30.72 13.90 -7.78
C ASP A 142 31.12 13.61 -9.24
N GLU A 143 32.12 14.34 -9.74
CA GLU A 143 32.61 14.20 -11.12
C GLU A 143 33.04 12.77 -11.47
N GLU A 144 33.58 12.03 -10.51
CA GLU A 144 33.94 10.62 -10.66
C GLU A 144 32.72 9.74 -10.93
N THR A 145 31.62 9.93 -10.19
CA THR A 145 30.37 9.17 -10.39
C THR A 145 29.74 9.47 -11.75
N ILE A 146 29.85 10.73 -12.21
CA ILE A 146 29.38 11.14 -13.53
C ILE A 146 30.20 10.45 -14.61
N ALA A 147 31.52 10.41 -14.48
CA ALA A 147 32.41 9.73 -15.42
C ALA A 147 32.06 8.23 -15.49
N GLU A 148 31.92 7.56 -14.34
CA GLU A 148 31.52 6.15 -14.30
C GLU A 148 30.15 5.89 -14.95
N GLN A 149 29.15 6.72 -14.67
CA GLN A 149 27.82 6.58 -15.26
C GLN A 149 27.85 6.83 -16.76
N THR A 150 28.66 7.78 -17.22
CA THR A 150 28.85 8.08 -18.64
C THR A 150 29.49 6.90 -19.35
N GLU A 151 30.51 6.27 -18.77
CA GLU A 151 31.15 5.07 -19.31
C GLU A 151 30.18 3.88 -19.36
N LYS A 152 29.45 3.62 -18.27
CA LYS A 152 28.43 2.55 -18.20
C LYS A 152 27.35 2.75 -19.27
N THR A 153 26.87 3.99 -19.43
CA THR A 153 25.84 4.32 -20.43
C THR A 153 26.38 4.21 -21.85
N ARG A 154 27.62 4.66 -22.10
CA ARG A 154 28.31 4.53 -23.40
C ARG A 154 28.42 3.06 -23.81
N LEU A 155 28.92 2.20 -22.92
CA LEU A 155 29.04 0.76 -23.18
C LEU A 155 27.69 0.09 -23.44
N ALA A 156 26.64 0.47 -22.70
CA ALA A 156 25.30 -0.06 -22.91
C ALA A 156 24.73 0.32 -24.30
N LEU A 157 24.95 1.58 -24.73
CA LEU A 157 24.54 2.04 -26.06
C LEU A 157 25.33 1.36 -27.16
N GLU A 158 26.65 1.22 -27.01
CA GLU A 158 27.51 0.48 -27.93
C GLU A 158 26.98 -0.96 -28.12
N LYS A 159 26.69 -1.68 -27.03
CA LYS A 159 26.12 -3.04 -27.09
C LYS A 159 24.78 -3.11 -27.83
N ILE A 160 23.90 -2.12 -27.64
CA ILE A 160 22.62 -2.04 -28.37
C ILE A 160 22.86 -1.78 -29.85
N THR A 161 23.80 -0.90 -30.20
CA THR A 161 24.15 -0.61 -31.59
C THR A 161 24.80 -1.80 -32.28
N GLU A 162 25.74 -2.49 -31.64
CA GLU A 162 26.37 -3.71 -32.14
C GLU A 162 25.33 -4.82 -32.38
N SER A 163 24.39 -5.00 -31.45
CA SER A 163 23.31 -5.99 -31.61
C SER A 163 22.43 -5.67 -32.83
N LYS A 164 22.12 -4.38 -33.05
CA LYS A 164 21.35 -3.94 -34.24
C LYS A 164 22.16 -4.13 -35.53
N VAL A 165 23.42 -3.68 -35.55
CA VAL A 165 24.31 -3.81 -36.71
C VAL A 165 24.56 -5.28 -37.05
N GLY A 166 24.76 -6.13 -36.05
CA GLY A 166 24.90 -7.58 -36.20
C GLY A 166 23.69 -8.21 -36.85
N ASN A 167 22.47 -7.85 -36.41
CA ASN A 167 21.23 -8.31 -37.04
C ASN A 167 21.17 -7.90 -38.52
N PHE A 168 21.44 -6.63 -38.85
CA PHE A 168 21.45 -6.18 -40.25
C PHE A 168 22.51 -6.89 -41.09
N LYS A 169 23.72 -7.07 -40.54
CA LYS A 169 24.81 -7.77 -41.24
C LYS A 169 24.47 -9.23 -41.52
N CYS A 170 23.85 -9.93 -40.57
CA CYS A 170 23.40 -11.30 -40.75
C CYS A 170 22.29 -11.40 -41.81
N ILE A 171 21.32 -10.47 -41.80
CA ILE A 171 20.24 -10.42 -42.78
C ILE A 171 20.80 -10.20 -44.20
N ILE A 172 21.72 -9.23 -44.36
CA ILE A 172 22.35 -8.93 -45.65
C ILE A 172 23.17 -10.13 -46.14
N ALA A 173 23.94 -10.78 -45.26
CA ALA A 173 24.73 -11.97 -45.61
C ALA A 173 23.84 -13.13 -46.07
N SER A 174 22.73 -13.39 -45.38
CA SER A 174 21.76 -14.43 -45.79
C SER A 174 21.09 -14.11 -47.13
N LEU A 175 20.69 -12.86 -47.37
CA LEU A 175 20.12 -12.43 -48.65
C LEU A 175 21.11 -12.59 -49.82
N LEU A 176 22.37 -12.19 -49.63
CA LEU A 176 23.41 -12.36 -50.64
C LEU A 176 23.71 -13.84 -50.92
N PHE A 177 23.72 -14.69 -49.89
CA PHE A 177 23.90 -16.14 -50.06
C PHE A 177 22.74 -16.78 -50.83
N GLN A 178 21.51 -16.34 -50.57
CA GLN A 178 20.32 -16.88 -51.23
C GLN A 178 20.26 -16.48 -52.71
N ILE A 179 20.55 -15.21 -53.04
CA ILE A 179 20.69 -14.73 -54.43
C ILE A 179 21.77 -15.52 -55.18
N SER A 180 22.88 -15.85 -54.51
CA SER A 180 23.99 -16.60 -55.14
C SER A 180 23.62 -18.05 -55.46
N ASN A 181 22.75 -18.69 -54.67
CA ASN A 181 22.30 -20.07 -54.92
C ASN A 181 21.14 -20.16 -55.92
N GLU A 182 20.31 -19.12 -56.08
CA GLU A 182 19.23 -19.11 -57.09
C GLU A 182 19.72 -18.79 -58.51
N CYS A 183 20.95 -18.28 -58.67
CA CYS A 183 21.57 -18.01 -59.97
C CYS A 183 22.50 -19.14 -60.48
N ALA A 184 22.61 -20.28 -59.78
CA ALA A 184 23.37 -21.46 -60.20
C ALA A 184 22.42 -22.61 -60.60
#